data_AF-A0A128A590-F1
#
_entry.id   AF-A0A128A590-F1
#
_cell.length_a   1.000
_cell.length_b   1.000
_cell.length_c   1.000
_cell.angle_alpha   90.00
_cell.angle_beta   90.00
_cell.angle_gamma   90.00
#
_symmetry.space_group_name_H-M   'P 1'
#
loop_
_entity.id
_entity.type
_entity.pdbx_description
1 polymer ?
#
loop_
_entity_poly.entity_id
_entity_poly.type
_entity_poly.pdbx_seq_one_letter_code
_entity_poly.pdbx_strand_id
1 'polypeptide(L)'
;MIIVKLLGGARKSFLSDKLEIQNDTMTISGLLDHLKSSIPQDRPQIDPANILVAINGVDSSALQGKETMLKNGDIVSIIPLVHGGKSKRVQFSLMNTNVELVRLKKTIKDPIRFLELLREKYPSLIIQGIHALYILNAEHAKKTIAISLSAKKADTMLSNKIETDILMRFACTRQISDAISKVGVKINADFILILLGKKPSLEKLFCEIEDLLENTVFSKNNSKLIKKEFGITQKELGCVMSKTPLEDLLAERSATLFH
;
A
#
# COMPACT_ATOMS: atom_id res chain seq x y z
N MET A 1 -0.46 -5.88 -40.00
CA MET A 1 -1.30 -5.80 -38.80
C MET A 1 -0.71 -6.60 -37.65
N ILE A 2 -0.28 -5.89 -36.61
CA ILE A 2 0.12 -6.45 -35.32
C ILE A 2 -1.03 -6.21 -34.34
N ILE A 3 -1.40 -7.23 -33.55
CA ILE A 3 -2.44 -7.10 -32.52
C ILE A 3 -1.76 -6.94 -31.16
N VAL A 4 -2.00 -5.82 -30.48
CA VAL A 4 -1.50 -5.56 -29.13
C VAL A 4 -2.61 -5.82 -28.12
N LYS A 5 -2.48 -6.85 -27.30
CA LYS A 5 -3.35 -7.13 -26.15
C LYS A 5 -2.87 -6.36 -24.93
N LEU A 6 -3.75 -5.57 -24.33
CA LEU A 6 -3.47 -4.76 -23.14
C LEU A 6 -4.00 -5.47 -21.90
N LEU A 7 -3.12 -5.68 -20.91
CA LEU A 7 -3.46 -6.34 -19.65
C LEU A 7 -3.22 -5.41 -18.46
N GLY A 8 -3.97 -5.65 -17.37
CA GLY A 8 -3.81 -4.92 -16.11
C GLY A 8 -3.90 -3.39 -16.27
N GLY A 9 -2.92 -2.68 -15.71
CA GLY A 9 -2.83 -1.21 -15.75
C GLY A 9 -2.82 -0.62 -17.17
N ALA A 10 -2.32 -1.35 -18.17
CA ALA A 10 -2.24 -0.86 -19.55
C ALA A 10 -3.61 -0.63 -20.18
N ARG A 11 -4.66 -1.36 -19.73
CA ARG A 11 -6.05 -1.14 -20.18
C ARG A 11 -6.57 0.24 -19.80
N LYS A 12 -6.14 0.77 -18.65
CA LYS A 12 -6.54 2.10 -18.17
C LYS A 12 -5.91 3.21 -19.00
N SER A 13 -4.72 2.99 -19.55
CA SER A 13 -4.00 3.97 -20.37
C SER A 13 -4.70 4.19 -21.72
N PHE A 14 -5.26 3.13 -22.32
CA PHE A 14 -5.88 3.20 -23.65
C PHE A 14 -7.40 3.11 -23.67
N LEU A 15 -8.04 2.78 -22.54
CA LEU A 15 -9.48 2.48 -22.44
C LEU A 15 -9.93 1.38 -23.42
N SER A 16 -9.02 0.43 -23.70
CA SER A 16 -9.26 -0.69 -24.60
C SER A 16 -8.50 -1.93 -24.10
N ASP A 17 -9.03 -3.10 -24.42
CA ASP A 17 -8.38 -4.39 -24.18
C ASP A 17 -7.39 -4.76 -25.30
N LYS A 18 -7.51 -4.12 -26.47
CA LYS A 18 -6.62 -4.36 -27.62
C LYS A 18 -6.41 -3.12 -28.48
N LEU A 19 -5.28 -3.08 -29.19
CA LEU A 19 -4.97 -2.13 -30.25
C LEU A 19 -4.54 -2.88 -31.50
N GLU A 20 -4.83 -2.30 -32.66
CA GLU A 20 -4.45 -2.85 -33.96
C GLU A 20 -3.50 -1.87 -34.63
N ILE A 21 -2.27 -2.31 -34.89
CA ILE A 21 -1.23 -1.46 -35.47
C ILE A 21 -0.98 -1.90 -36.91
N GLN A 22 -1.22 -0.98 -37.84
CA GLN A 22 -0.93 -1.17 -39.25
C GLN A 22 0.52 -0.81 -39.53
N ASN A 23 1.39 -1.81 -39.49
CA ASN A 23 2.80 -1.73 -39.88
C ASN A 23 3.25 -3.08 -40.44
N ASP A 24 4.22 -3.04 -41.35
CA ASP A 24 4.78 -4.22 -42.03
C ASP A 24 5.75 -4.97 -41.12
N THR A 25 6.70 -4.25 -40.52
CA THR A 25 7.67 -4.76 -39.53
C THR A 25 8.06 -3.64 -38.57
N MET A 26 8.31 -3.98 -37.29
CA MET A 26 8.87 -3.06 -36.30
C MET A 26 9.54 -3.83 -35.17
N THR A 27 10.49 -3.22 -34.45
CA THR A 27 11.02 -3.82 -33.23
C THR A 27 10.05 -3.65 -32.06
N ILE A 28 10.22 -4.45 -30.99
CA ILE A 28 9.50 -4.19 -29.73
C ILE A 28 9.81 -2.76 -29.23
N SER A 29 11.05 -2.29 -29.32
CA SER A 29 11.36 -0.91 -28.92
C SER A 29 10.51 0.11 -29.70
N GLY A 30 10.44 -0.03 -31.03
CA GLY A 30 9.61 0.83 -31.86
C GLY A 30 8.13 0.75 -31.52
N LEU A 31 7.63 -0.46 -31.19
CA LEU A 31 6.27 -0.63 -30.69
C LEU A 31 6.02 0.15 -29.39
N LEU A 32 6.93 0.04 -28.42
CA LEU A 32 6.79 0.69 -27.12
C LEU A 32 6.83 2.22 -27.23
N ASP A 33 7.69 2.75 -28.10
CA ASP A 33 7.76 4.19 -28.37
C ASP A 33 6.48 4.70 -29.05
N HIS A 34 5.93 3.91 -29.99
CA HIS A 34 4.64 4.21 -30.61
C HIS A 34 3.50 4.22 -29.59
N LEU A 35 3.42 3.19 -28.74
CA LEU A 35 2.41 3.11 -27.68
C LEU A 35 2.53 4.29 -26.72
N LYS A 36 3.73 4.62 -26.26
CA LYS A 36 3.97 5.75 -25.33
C LYS A 36 3.53 7.08 -25.93
N SER A 37 3.80 7.30 -27.22
CA SER A 37 3.40 8.52 -27.94
C SER A 37 1.90 8.60 -28.19
N SER A 38 1.19 7.48 -28.09
CA SER A 38 -0.25 7.37 -28.37
C SER A 38 -1.13 7.53 -27.12
N ILE A 39 -0.55 7.57 -25.91
CA ILE A 39 -1.30 7.72 -24.66
C ILE A 39 -1.60 9.22 -24.43
N PRO A 40 -2.87 9.63 -24.28
CA PRO A 40 -3.23 10.98 -23.88
C PRO A 40 -2.57 11.42 -22.57
N GLN A 41 -2.19 12.71 -22.48
CA GLN A 41 -1.45 13.26 -21.33
C GLN A 41 -2.23 13.15 -20.01
N ASP A 42 -3.56 13.10 -20.05
CA ASP A 42 -4.46 12.96 -18.91
C ASP A 42 -4.61 11.51 -18.42
N ARG A 43 -3.96 10.54 -19.07
CA ARG A 43 -4.09 9.11 -18.75
C ARG A 43 -2.83 8.52 -18.12
N PRO A 44 -2.95 7.43 -17.34
CA PRO A 44 -1.80 6.75 -16.75
C PRO A 44 -0.80 6.31 -17.82
N GLN A 45 0.42 6.80 -17.74
CA GLN A 45 1.49 6.46 -18.67
C GLN A 45 2.02 5.06 -18.41
N ILE A 46 2.50 4.40 -19.47
CA ILE A 46 3.17 3.10 -19.36
C ILE A 46 4.67 3.34 -19.18
N ASP A 47 5.27 2.68 -18.18
CA ASP A 47 6.71 2.68 -17.97
C ASP A 47 7.34 1.47 -18.69
N PRO A 48 8.15 1.67 -19.75
CA PRO A 48 8.79 0.60 -20.50
C PRO A 48 9.76 -0.26 -19.69
N ALA A 49 10.21 0.20 -18.52
CA ALA A 49 11.05 -0.58 -17.61
C ALA A 49 10.22 -1.54 -16.73
N ASN A 50 8.91 -1.30 -16.62
CA ASN A 50 7.99 -2.02 -15.74
C ASN A 50 6.89 -2.74 -16.52
N ILE A 51 7.25 -3.30 -17.67
CA ILE A 51 6.38 -4.11 -18.50
C ILE A 51 7.10 -5.39 -18.93
N LEU A 52 6.37 -6.49 -18.93
CA LEU A 52 6.70 -7.72 -19.59
C LEU A 52 5.98 -7.71 -20.94
N VAL A 53 6.73 -8.04 -21.99
CA VAL A 53 6.20 -8.11 -23.35
C VAL A 53 6.26 -9.57 -23.78
N ALA A 54 5.12 -10.12 -24.18
CA ALA A 54 5.05 -11.48 -24.72
C ALA A 54 4.58 -11.48 -26.17
N ILE A 55 5.28 -12.19 -27.06
CA ILE A 55 4.96 -12.32 -28.48
C ILE A 55 4.45 -13.74 -28.71
N ASN A 56 3.21 -13.88 -29.18
CA ASN A 56 2.55 -15.17 -29.41
C ASN A 56 2.62 -16.12 -28.18
N GLY A 57 2.62 -15.53 -26.97
CA GLY A 57 2.69 -16.26 -25.70
C GLY A 57 4.11 -16.48 -25.15
N VAL A 58 5.16 -16.11 -25.89
CA VAL A 58 6.56 -16.24 -25.46
C VAL A 58 7.08 -14.90 -24.94
N ASP A 59 7.70 -14.87 -23.76
CA ASP A 59 8.32 -13.66 -23.22
C ASP A 59 9.44 -13.16 -24.16
N SER A 60 9.43 -11.86 -24.45
CA SER A 60 10.43 -11.20 -25.29
C SER A 60 11.87 -11.42 -24.81
N SER A 61 12.09 -11.59 -23.50
CA SER A 61 13.41 -11.88 -22.92
C SER A 61 13.96 -13.25 -23.32
N ALA A 62 13.10 -14.21 -23.67
CA ALA A 62 13.48 -15.49 -24.24
C ALA A 62 13.76 -15.42 -25.76
N LEU A 63 13.55 -14.25 -26.37
CA LEU A 63 13.84 -13.94 -27.77
C LEU A 63 15.04 -12.98 -27.84
N GLN A 64 14.94 -11.88 -28.59
CA GLN A 64 15.98 -10.85 -28.69
C GLN A 64 15.65 -9.62 -27.82
N GLY A 65 14.80 -9.80 -26.80
CA GLY A 65 14.33 -8.70 -25.94
C GLY A 65 13.69 -7.60 -26.78
N LYS A 66 14.08 -6.35 -26.51
CA LYS A 66 13.56 -5.15 -27.20
C LYS A 66 13.88 -5.09 -28.69
N GLU A 67 14.89 -5.82 -29.14
CA GLU A 67 15.30 -5.87 -30.56
C GLU A 67 14.52 -6.92 -31.36
N THR A 68 13.64 -7.69 -30.71
CA THR A 68 12.81 -8.68 -31.41
C THR A 68 11.97 -7.99 -32.48
N MET A 69 12.11 -8.47 -33.73
CA MET A 69 11.38 -7.96 -34.88
C MET A 69 9.97 -8.56 -34.93
N LEU A 70 8.97 -7.71 -34.82
CA LEU A 70 7.55 -8.03 -34.95
C LEU A 70 7.16 -8.08 -36.43
N LYS A 71 6.31 -9.03 -36.78
CA LYS A 71 5.80 -9.28 -38.12
C LYS A 71 4.28 -9.17 -38.17
N ASN A 72 3.76 -8.99 -39.38
CA ASN A 72 2.33 -9.07 -39.62
C ASN A 72 1.74 -10.40 -39.12
N GLY A 73 0.66 -10.33 -38.34
CA GLY A 73 0.01 -11.48 -37.71
C GLY A 73 0.44 -11.73 -36.26
N ASP A 74 1.49 -11.06 -35.75
CA ASP A 74 1.91 -11.24 -34.36
C ASP A 74 0.87 -10.72 -33.37
N ILE A 75 0.71 -11.47 -32.28
CA ILE A 75 -0.04 -11.08 -31.11
C ILE A 75 0.95 -10.71 -30.01
N VAL A 76 1.01 -9.42 -29.68
CA VAL A 76 1.87 -8.89 -28.62
C VAL A 76 1.03 -8.62 -27.38
N SER A 77 1.39 -9.18 -26.24
CA SER A 77 0.74 -8.89 -24.95
C SER A 77 1.62 -7.95 -24.14
N ILE A 78 1.06 -6.80 -23.75
CA ILE A 78 1.70 -5.86 -22.82
C ILE A 78 1.17 -6.14 -21.42
N ILE A 79 2.06 -6.64 -20.57
CA ILE A 79 1.77 -7.07 -19.20
C ILE A 79 2.54 -6.15 -18.25
N PRO A 80 1.88 -5.16 -17.60
CA PRO A 80 2.54 -4.35 -16.58
C PRO A 80 3.09 -5.26 -15.49
N LEU A 81 4.39 -5.17 -15.24
CA LEU A 81 5.01 -5.84 -14.11
C LEU A 81 4.58 -5.08 -12.87
N VAL A 82 3.73 -5.73 -12.08
CA VAL A 82 3.25 -5.18 -10.81
C VAL A 82 4.35 -5.36 -9.77
N HIS A 83 5.45 -4.62 -9.91
CA HIS A 83 6.33 -4.35 -8.79
C HIS A 83 5.57 -3.40 -7.87
N GLY A 84 5.54 -3.65 -6.56
CA GLY A 84 4.92 -2.76 -5.58
C GLY A 84 5.62 -1.40 -5.60
N GLY A 85 5.23 -0.53 -6.54
CA GLY A 85 5.86 0.74 -6.81
C GLY A 85 5.85 1.66 -5.60
N LYS A 86 6.60 2.78 -5.70
CA LYS A 86 6.53 3.89 -4.75
C LYS A 86 5.11 4.48 -4.76
N SER A 87 4.24 3.84 -4.00
CA SER A 87 2.87 4.26 -3.81
C SER A 87 2.81 5.08 -2.54
N LYS A 88 2.25 6.29 -2.67
CA LYS A 88 1.90 7.16 -1.53
C LYS A 88 0.89 6.50 -0.59
N ARG A 89 0.20 5.44 -1.06
CA ARG A 89 -0.79 4.68 -0.29
C ARG A 89 -0.61 3.16 -0.37
N VAL A 90 -0.98 2.46 0.68
CA VAL A 90 -1.12 1.00 0.70
C VAL A 90 -2.58 0.67 0.98
N GLN A 91 -3.21 -0.11 0.10
CA GLN A 91 -4.63 -0.45 0.19
C GLN A 91 -4.81 -1.96 0.34
N PHE A 92 -5.69 -2.37 1.24
CA PHE A 92 -6.10 -3.76 1.41
C PHE A 92 -7.51 -3.84 2.00
N SER A 93 -8.07 -5.04 2.08
CA SER A 93 -9.39 -5.29 2.67
C SER A 93 -9.26 -6.25 3.84
N LEU A 94 -10.00 -5.98 4.92
CA LEU A 94 -10.12 -6.83 6.10
C LEU A 94 -11.59 -6.90 6.52
N MET A 95 -12.15 -8.10 6.63
CA MET A 95 -13.51 -8.31 7.14
C MET A 95 -14.56 -7.39 6.48
N ASN A 96 -14.53 -7.32 5.15
CA ASN A 96 -15.38 -6.44 4.31
C ASN A 96 -15.19 -4.93 4.51
N THR A 97 -14.13 -4.52 5.20
CA THR A 97 -13.75 -3.11 5.39
C THR A 97 -12.52 -2.81 4.55
N ASN A 98 -12.57 -1.74 3.76
CA ASN A 98 -11.38 -1.27 3.04
C ASN A 98 -10.50 -0.50 4.01
N VAL A 99 -9.20 -0.76 3.93
CA VAL A 99 -8.17 -0.12 4.73
C VAL A 99 -7.18 0.55 3.81
N GLU A 100 -6.82 1.78 4.14
CA GLU A 100 -5.80 2.54 3.45
C GLU A 100 -4.78 3.09 4.46
N LEU A 101 -3.50 2.92 4.13
CA LEU A 101 -2.38 3.47 4.88
C LEU A 101 -1.70 4.53 4.04
N VAL A 102 -1.52 5.72 4.60
CA VAL A 102 -0.75 6.81 3.99
C VAL A 102 0.20 7.42 5.01
N ARG A 103 1.36 7.88 4.56
CA ARG A 103 2.34 8.53 5.45
C ARG A 103 2.35 10.03 5.21
N LEU A 104 2.16 10.80 6.28
CA LEU A 104 2.26 12.25 6.25
C LEU A 104 3.69 12.71 6.50
N LYS A 105 4.08 13.79 5.81
CA LYS A 105 5.32 14.52 6.02
C LYS A 105 5.35 15.10 7.44
N LYS A 106 6.51 15.11 8.10
CA LYS A 106 6.76 15.82 9.37
C LYS A 106 6.49 17.34 9.39
N THR A 107 6.01 17.92 8.29
CA THR A 107 5.73 19.35 8.14
C THR A 107 4.39 19.78 8.75
N ILE A 108 3.57 18.85 9.21
CA ILE A 108 2.32 19.16 9.91
C ILE A 108 2.62 19.77 11.28
N LYS A 109 2.32 21.07 11.44
CA LYS A 109 2.62 21.84 12.67
C LYS A 109 1.82 21.35 13.87
N ASP A 110 0.52 21.11 13.69
CA ASP A 110 -0.37 20.61 14.72
C ASP A 110 -1.06 19.31 14.24
N PRO A 111 -0.43 18.16 14.50
CA PRO A 111 -0.97 16.89 14.02
C PRO A 111 -2.26 16.47 14.75
N ILE A 112 -2.47 16.93 15.99
CA ILE A 112 -3.67 16.59 16.77
C ILE A 112 -4.87 17.30 16.16
N ARG A 113 -4.76 18.63 16.00
CA ARG A 113 -5.82 19.42 15.37
C ARG A 113 -6.08 18.98 13.94
N PHE A 114 -5.04 18.62 13.20
CA PHE A 114 -5.17 18.06 11.85
C PHE A 114 -6.05 16.79 11.83
N LEU A 115 -5.81 15.84 12.74
CA LEU A 115 -6.61 14.62 12.84
C LEU A 115 -8.07 14.90 13.23
N GLU A 116 -8.30 15.86 14.14
CA GLU A 116 -9.66 16.27 14.52
C GLU A 116 -10.44 16.81 13.32
N LEU A 117 -9.85 17.74 12.56
CA LEU A 117 -10.46 18.31 11.36
C LEU A 117 -10.79 17.24 10.31
N LEU A 118 -9.91 16.25 10.12
CA LEU A 118 -10.19 15.13 9.22
C LEU A 118 -11.38 14.29 9.70
N ARG A 119 -11.49 14.01 11.00
CA ARG A 119 -12.60 13.23 11.58
C ARG A 119 -13.93 13.99 11.53
N GLU A 120 -13.90 15.29 11.78
CA GLU A 120 -15.07 16.17 11.63
C GLU A 120 -15.57 16.18 10.18
N LYS A 121 -14.64 16.26 9.21
CA LYS A 121 -14.98 16.32 7.78
C LYS A 121 -15.40 14.97 7.20
N TYR A 122 -14.85 13.86 7.71
CA TYR A 122 -15.09 12.50 7.22
C TYR A 122 -15.62 11.58 8.34
N PRO A 123 -16.81 11.85 8.92
CA PRO A 123 -17.33 11.12 10.07
C PRO A 123 -17.68 9.66 9.78
N SER A 124 -17.80 9.28 8.50
CA SER A 124 -18.02 7.89 8.07
C SER A 124 -16.74 7.06 7.99
N LEU A 125 -15.57 7.69 8.11
CA LEU A 125 -14.27 7.03 8.12
C LEU A 125 -13.78 6.87 9.56
N ILE A 126 -13.18 5.72 9.83
CA ILE A 126 -12.34 5.55 11.02
C ILE A 126 -10.95 6.07 10.65
N ILE A 127 -10.46 7.05 11.42
CA ILE A 127 -9.18 7.72 11.15
C ILE A 127 -8.33 7.68 12.40
N GLN A 128 -7.19 6.98 12.33
CA GLN A 128 -6.22 6.91 13.42
C GLN A 128 -4.81 7.18 12.91
N GLY A 129 -4.09 8.09 13.57
CA GLY A 129 -2.67 8.33 13.30
C GLY A 129 -1.79 7.52 14.25
N ILE A 130 -0.76 6.88 13.70
CA ILE A 130 0.27 6.15 14.46
C ILE A 130 1.64 6.68 14.05
N HIS A 131 2.50 6.95 15.02
CA HIS A 131 3.87 7.38 14.75
C HIS A 131 4.60 6.33 13.89
N ALA A 132 5.17 6.77 12.76
CA ALA A 132 5.61 5.89 11.69
C ALA A 132 6.71 4.90 12.11
N LEU A 133 7.47 5.21 13.18
CA LEU A 133 8.50 4.32 13.73
C LEU A 133 7.92 3.02 14.31
N TYR A 134 6.64 2.98 14.67
CA TYR A 134 6.00 1.83 15.30
C TYR A 134 5.19 0.96 14.35
N ILE A 135 5.19 1.27 13.05
CA ILE A 135 4.63 0.40 12.02
C ILE A 135 5.79 -0.15 11.21
N LEU A 136 5.86 -1.48 11.15
CA LEU A 136 7.00 -2.19 10.55
C LEU A 136 6.85 -2.24 9.02
N ASN A 137 5.69 -2.69 8.55
CA ASN A 137 5.31 -2.81 7.16
C ASN A 137 3.79 -3.05 7.06
N ALA A 138 3.31 -3.30 5.84
CA ALA A 138 1.90 -3.57 5.56
C ALA A 138 1.39 -4.81 6.32
N GLU A 139 2.21 -5.85 6.46
CA GLU A 139 1.78 -7.11 7.09
C GLU A 139 1.59 -6.95 8.60
N HIS A 140 2.51 -6.25 9.28
CA HIS A 140 2.31 -5.84 10.68
C HIS A 140 1.00 -5.05 10.82
N ALA A 141 0.81 -4.00 10.02
CA ALA A 141 -0.38 -3.17 10.13
C ALA A 141 -1.67 -3.98 9.89
N LYS A 142 -1.67 -4.84 8.87
CA LYS A 142 -2.80 -5.70 8.53
C LYS A 142 -3.17 -6.62 9.70
N LYS A 143 -2.20 -7.28 10.33
CA LYS A 143 -2.45 -8.18 11.47
C LYS A 143 -3.00 -7.40 12.68
N THR A 144 -2.38 -6.29 13.05
CA THR A 144 -2.82 -5.47 14.19
C THR A 144 -4.23 -4.91 13.99
N ILE A 145 -4.54 -4.38 12.80
CA ILE A 145 -5.88 -3.87 12.47
C ILE A 145 -6.91 -5.00 12.44
N ALA A 146 -6.55 -6.18 11.94
CA ALA A 146 -7.43 -7.34 11.93
C ALA A 146 -7.83 -7.76 13.36
N ILE A 147 -6.92 -7.63 14.33
CA ILE A 147 -7.22 -7.90 15.74
C ILE A 147 -8.28 -6.92 16.26
N SER A 148 -8.14 -5.62 16.02
CA SER A 148 -9.15 -4.63 16.41
C SER A 148 -10.52 -4.86 15.76
N LEU A 149 -10.55 -5.21 14.47
CA LEU A 149 -11.80 -5.52 13.78
C LEU A 149 -12.44 -6.81 14.31
N SER A 150 -11.64 -7.82 14.64
CA SER A 150 -12.11 -9.06 15.28
C SER A 150 -12.69 -8.77 16.66
N ALA A 151 -11.97 -8.00 17.48
CA ALA A 151 -12.38 -7.61 18.82
C ALA A 151 -13.67 -6.79 18.78
N LYS A 152 -13.84 -5.88 17.81
CA LYS A 152 -15.09 -5.15 17.59
C LYS A 152 -16.26 -6.09 17.27
N LYS A 153 -16.05 -7.08 16.40
CA LYS A 153 -17.09 -8.06 16.03
C LYS A 153 -17.46 -8.95 17.22
N ALA A 154 -16.50 -9.25 18.09
CA ALA A 154 -16.68 -10.10 19.26
C ALA A 154 -17.04 -9.33 20.55
N ASP A 155 -17.24 -8.01 20.48
CA ASP A 155 -17.49 -7.12 21.62
C ASP A 155 -16.43 -7.22 22.75
N THR A 156 -15.16 -7.33 22.36
CA THR A 156 -13.99 -7.48 23.25
C THR A 156 -12.92 -6.42 23.01
N MET A 157 -13.29 -5.26 22.45
CA MET A 157 -12.35 -4.15 22.29
C MET A 157 -11.81 -3.68 23.64
N LEU A 158 -10.57 -3.19 23.66
CA LEU A 158 -9.94 -2.58 24.84
C LEU A 158 -10.51 -1.20 25.16
N SER A 159 -11.25 -0.60 24.22
CA SER A 159 -11.84 0.72 24.31
C SER A 159 -13.17 0.78 23.56
N ASN A 160 -14.04 1.72 23.94
CA ASN A 160 -15.34 1.97 23.30
C ASN A 160 -15.22 2.50 21.86
N LYS A 161 -14.04 2.96 21.45
CA LYS A 161 -13.75 3.47 20.10
C LYS A 161 -12.70 2.60 19.43
N ILE A 162 -12.96 2.21 18.18
CA ILE A 162 -12.06 1.38 17.38
C ILE A 162 -10.74 2.09 17.05
N GLU A 163 -10.75 3.42 16.89
CA GLU A 163 -9.54 4.22 16.71
C GLU A 163 -8.57 4.05 17.88
N THR A 164 -9.12 4.12 19.10
CA THR A 164 -8.36 3.96 20.34
C THR A 164 -7.93 2.51 20.54
N ASP A 165 -8.78 1.53 20.21
CA ASP A 165 -8.39 0.12 20.26
C ASP A 165 -7.21 -0.14 19.32
N ILE A 166 -7.25 0.34 18.06
CA ILE A 166 -6.13 0.26 17.11
C ILE A 166 -4.86 0.87 17.70
N LEU A 167 -4.95 2.07 18.28
CA LEU A 167 -3.82 2.75 18.92
C LEU A 167 -3.20 1.89 20.03
N MET A 168 -4.02 1.32 20.90
CA MET A 168 -3.60 0.47 22.03
C MET A 168 -2.98 -0.85 21.55
N ARG A 169 -3.52 -1.46 20.50
CA ARG A 169 -2.97 -2.69 19.89
C ARG A 169 -1.59 -2.44 19.28
N PHE A 170 -1.37 -1.32 18.58
CA PHE A 170 -0.03 -0.94 18.11
C PHE A 170 0.95 -0.65 19.26
N ALA A 171 0.46 -0.14 20.39
CA ALA A 171 1.27 0.14 21.56
C ALA A 171 1.53 -1.08 22.45
N CYS A 172 0.84 -2.21 22.21
CA CYS A 172 0.85 -3.39 23.07
C CYS A 172 0.59 -3.05 24.56
N THR A 173 -0.42 -2.20 24.84
CA THR A 173 -0.77 -1.78 26.20
C THR A 173 -2.27 -1.63 26.38
N ARG A 174 -2.74 -1.79 27.62
CA ARG A 174 -4.12 -1.52 28.05
C ARG A 174 -4.32 -0.06 28.52
N GLN A 175 -3.24 0.70 28.67
CA GLN A 175 -3.31 2.08 29.15
C GLN A 175 -3.31 3.06 27.98
N ILE A 176 -4.38 3.85 27.85
CA ILE A 176 -4.55 4.83 26.77
C ILE A 176 -3.43 5.88 26.80
N SER A 177 -3.07 6.38 27.98
CA SER A 177 -1.96 7.34 28.16
C SER A 177 -0.64 6.81 27.63
N ASP A 178 -0.37 5.53 27.90
CA ASP A 178 0.86 4.87 27.46
C ASP A 178 0.83 4.66 25.95
N ALA A 179 -0.33 4.30 25.38
CA ALA A 179 -0.48 4.17 23.95
C ALA A 179 -0.26 5.50 23.21
N ILE A 180 -0.84 6.59 23.71
CA ILE A 180 -0.66 7.94 23.16
C ILE A 180 0.80 8.37 23.26
N SER A 181 1.43 8.24 24.43
CA SER A 181 2.81 8.69 24.63
C SER A 181 3.83 7.87 23.84
N LYS A 182 3.60 6.56 23.72
CA LYS A 182 4.48 5.62 23.03
C LYS A 182 4.34 5.72 21.52
N VAL A 183 3.16 5.39 20.97
CA VAL A 183 2.95 5.23 19.52
C VAL A 183 2.01 6.27 18.90
N GLY A 184 1.41 7.14 19.70
CA GLY A 184 0.57 8.24 19.22
C GLY A 184 1.35 9.26 18.39
N VAL A 185 0.62 10.14 17.71
CA VAL A 185 1.22 11.14 16.83
C VAL A 185 1.99 12.20 17.63
N LYS A 186 3.15 12.62 17.12
CA LYS A 186 4.04 13.60 17.77
C LYS A 186 4.32 14.77 16.83
N ILE A 187 4.54 15.94 17.41
CA ILE A 187 4.97 17.13 16.68
C ILE A 187 6.33 16.85 16.03
N ASN A 188 6.55 17.37 14.81
CA ASN A 188 7.78 17.22 14.03
C ASN A 188 8.19 15.75 13.74
N ALA A 189 7.24 14.82 13.79
CA ALA A 189 7.46 13.41 13.52
C ALA A 189 6.55 12.92 12.40
N ASP A 190 7.05 11.97 11.60
CA ASP A 190 6.25 11.33 10.58
C ASP A 190 5.24 10.37 11.23
N PHE A 191 4.01 10.37 10.73
CA PHE A 191 2.99 9.42 11.16
C PHE A 191 2.28 8.81 9.96
N ILE A 192 1.83 7.58 10.14
CA ILE A 192 1.01 6.88 9.17
C ILE A 192 -0.43 7.01 9.63
N LEU A 193 -1.28 7.51 8.74
CA LEU A 193 -2.72 7.44 8.91
C LEU A 193 -3.19 6.05 8.54
N ILE A 194 -4.04 5.50 9.40
CA ILE A 194 -4.81 4.30 9.20
C ILE A 194 -6.25 4.74 8.96
N LEU A 195 -6.73 4.51 7.74
CA LEU A 195 -8.04 4.93 7.27
C LEU A 195 -8.87 3.68 7.00
N LEU A 196 -10.06 3.57 7.59
CA LEU A 196 -10.99 2.48 7.30
C LEU A 196 -12.35 3.01 6.87
N GLY A 197 -12.92 2.43 5.82
CA GLY A 197 -14.27 2.77 5.38
C GLY A 197 -14.61 2.36 3.95
N LYS A 198 -15.52 3.12 3.33
CA LYS A 198 -15.95 2.91 1.94
C LYS A 198 -14.95 3.52 0.97
N LYS A 199 -14.65 2.83 -0.13
CA LYS A 199 -13.69 3.28 -1.15
C LYS A 199 -13.90 4.72 -1.66
N PRO A 200 -15.14 5.18 -1.97
CA PRO A 200 -15.32 6.54 -2.46
C PRO A 200 -14.88 7.63 -1.45
N SER A 201 -15.15 7.41 -0.16
CA SER A 201 -14.76 8.33 0.90
C SER A 201 -13.24 8.31 1.14
N LEU A 202 -12.62 7.13 1.05
CA LEU A 202 -11.17 6.97 1.13
C LEU A 202 -10.46 7.69 -0.02
N GLU A 203 -10.94 7.51 -1.26
CA GLU A 203 -10.38 8.16 -2.45
C GLU A 203 -10.50 9.68 -2.37
N LYS A 204 -11.66 10.18 -1.93
CA LYS A 204 -11.87 11.62 -1.74
C LYS A 204 -10.89 12.20 -0.73
N LEU A 205 -10.71 11.54 0.42
CA LEU A 205 -9.74 11.95 1.43
C LEU A 205 -8.31 11.90 0.89
N PHE A 206 -7.94 10.84 0.18
CA PHE A 206 -6.62 10.68 -0.41
C PHE A 206 -6.26 11.84 -1.34
N CYS A 207 -7.13 12.18 -2.30
CA CYS A 207 -6.90 13.28 -3.23
C CYS A 207 -6.74 14.63 -2.51
N GLU A 208 -7.46 14.85 -1.41
CA GLU A 208 -7.39 16.10 -0.65
C GLU A 208 -6.06 16.28 0.08
N ILE A 209 -5.49 15.21 0.61
CA ILE A 209 -4.27 15.27 1.42
C ILE A 209 -3.02 14.86 0.63
N GLU A 210 -3.13 14.55 -0.66
CA GLU A 210 -2.07 13.94 -1.45
C GLU A 210 -0.74 14.72 -1.41
N ASP A 211 -0.81 16.06 -1.45
CA ASP A 211 0.37 16.92 -1.43
C ASP A 211 1.12 16.88 -0.09
N LEU A 212 0.42 16.49 0.98
CA LEU A 212 0.98 16.33 2.32
C LEU A 212 1.64 14.95 2.52
N LEU A 213 1.45 14.02 1.58
CA LEU A 213 1.92 12.64 1.70
C LEU A 213 3.37 12.46 1.26
N GLU A 214 4.05 11.53 1.91
CA GLU A 214 5.32 10.97 1.46
C GLU A 214 5.13 10.04 0.27
N ASN A 215 6.15 9.94 -0.60
CA ASN A 215 6.10 9.09 -1.81
C ASN A 215 6.05 7.58 -1.50
N THR A 216 6.37 7.19 -0.28
CA THR A 216 6.35 5.80 0.18
C THR A 216 5.84 5.73 1.61
N VAL A 217 4.87 4.86 1.86
CA VAL A 217 4.34 4.63 3.23
C VAL A 217 5.44 4.08 4.15
N PHE A 218 6.17 3.07 3.68
CA PHE A 218 7.25 2.42 4.44
C PHE A 218 8.60 2.76 3.83
N SER A 219 9.33 3.70 4.44
CA SER A 219 10.62 4.17 3.92
C SER A 219 11.83 3.76 4.76
N LYS A 220 11.61 3.28 5.99
CA LYS A 220 12.68 2.99 6.96
C LYS A 220 12.45 1.61 7.59
N ASN A 221 13.53 0.85 7.73
CA ASN A 221 13.51 -0.39 8.49
C ASN A 221 13.57 -0.08 10.00
N ASN A 222 12.40 -0.13 10.65
CA ASN A 222 12.28 0.17 12.07
C ASN A 222 12.42 -1.07 12.98
N SER A 223 12.76 -2.24 12.41
CA SER A 223 12.77 -3.51 13.14
C SER A 223 13.63 -3.50 14.40
N LYS A 224 14.83 -2.90 14.36
CA LYS A 224 15.72 -2.82 15.54
C LYS A 224 15.10 -1.99 16.67
N LEU A 225 14.50 -0.85 16.32
CA LEU A 225 13.82 0.03 17.28
C LEU A 225 12.63 -0.69 17.90
N ILE A 226 11.76 -1.27 17.08
CA ILE A 226 10.56 -2.00 17.52
C ILE A 226 10.95 -3.18 18.42
N LYS A 227 11.95 -3.99 18.03
CA LYS A 227 12.42 -5.10 18.87
C LYS A 227 12.89 -4.61 20.25
N LYS A 228 13.66 -3.53 20.29
CA LYS A 228 14.11 -2.94 21.56
C LYS A 228 12.92 -2.44 22.40
N GLU A 229 12.02 -1.69 21.77
CA GLU A 229 10.89 -1.05 22.42
C GLU A 229 9.92 -2.05 23.06
N PHE A 230 9.68 -3.16 22.36
CA PHE A 230 8.80 -4.20 22.88
C PHE A 230 9.58 -5.23 23.70
N GLY A 231 10.91 -5.27 23.65
CA GLY A 231 11.68 -6.33 24.32
C GLY A 231 11.50 -7.68 23.61
N ILE A 232 11.62 -7.69 22.28
CA ILE A 232 11.61 -8.90 21.46
C ILE A 232 13.05 -9.34 21.23
N THR A 233 13.37 -10.55 21.70
CA THR A 233 14.68 -11.19 21.62
C THR A 233 14.85 -12.00 20.34
N GLN A 234 16.10 -12.33 20.00
CA GLN A 234 16.37 -13.24 18.87
C GLN A 234 15.93 -14.68 19.16
N LYS A 235 15.91 -15.09 20.44
CA LYS A 235 15.41 -16.41 20.84
C LYS A 235 13.91 -16.54 20.52
N GLU A 236 13.11 -15.55 20.93
CA GLU A 236 11.67 -15.52 20.60
C GLU A 236 11.46 -15.56 19.08
N LEU A 237 12.19 -14.73 18.31
CA LEU A 237 12.08 -14.72 16.85
C LEU A 237 12.44 -16.07 16.20
N GLY A 238 13.46 -16.76 16.73
CA GLY A 238 13.89 -18.07 16.24
C GLY A 238 12.89 -19.19 16.51
N CYS A 239 11.95 -19.01 17.46
CA CYS A 239 10.90 -19.97 17.77
C CYS A 239 9.65 -19.80 16.89
N VAL A 240 9.51 -18.68 16.17
CA VAL A 240 8.34 -18.43 15.33
C VAL A 240 8.54 -19.01 13.93
N MET A 241 7.80 -20.09 13.64
CA MET A 241 7.80 -20.76 12.35
C MET A 241 6.97 -19.97 11.31
N SER A 242 7.50 -18.83 10.85
CA SER A 242 6.83 -17.95 9.89
C SER A 242 7.83 -17.23 8.97
N LYS A 243 7.34 -16.80 7.81
CA LYS A 243 8.09 -15.89 6.91
C LYS A 243 8.20 -14.47 7.47
N THR A 244 7.35 -14.11 8.43
CA THR A 244 7.23 -12.76 9.02
C THR A 244 7.22 -12.83 10.55
N PRO A 245 8.27 -13.37 11.19
CA PRO A 245 8.24 -13.73 12.61
C PRO A 245 8.09 -12.51 13.53
N LEU A 246 8.63 -11.35 13.15
CA LEU A 246 8.50 -10.13 13.95
C LEU A 246 7.07 -9.59 13.90
N GLU A 247 6.45 -9.61 12.72
CA GLU A 247 5.05 -9.23 12.51
C GLU A 247 4.11 -10.12 13.31
N ASP A 248 4.38 -11.43 13.36
CA ASP A 248 3.59 -12.40 14.12
C ASP A 248 3.71 -12.18 15.63
N LEU A 249 4.92 -11.97 16.17
CA LEU A 249 5.10 -11.67 17.60
C LEU A 249 4.42 -10.36 18.01
N LEU A 250 4.49 -9.33 17.17
CA LEU A 250 3.80 -8.06 17.44
C LEU A 250 2.28 -8.25 17.41
N ALA A 251 1.77 -9.02 16.46
CA ALA A 251 0.36 -9.36 16.39
C ALA A 251 -0.08 -10.13 17.64
N GLU A 252 0.68 -11.16 18.05
CA GLU A 252 0.42 -11.93 19.27
C GLU A 252 0.35 -11.02 20.50
N ARG A 253 1.39 -10.20 20.73
CA ARG A 253 1.43 -9.26 21.86
C ARG A 253 0.30 -8.25 21.83
N SER A 254 -0.10 -7.81 20.64
CA SER A 254 -1.25 -6.93 20.49
C SER A 254 -2.56 -7.66 20.80
N ALA A 255 -2.67 -8.97 20.56
CA ALA A 255 -3.86 -9.77 20.84
C ALA A 255 -3.99 -10.16 22.31
N THR A 256 -2.88 -10.51 22.98
CA THR A 256 -2.83 -11.07 24.34
C THR A 256 -2.91 -10.04 25.47
N LEU A 257 -3.32 -8.81 25.17
CA LEU A 257 -3.52 -7.73 26.15
C LEU A 257 -4.70 -7.99 27.12
N PHE A 258 -5.20 -9.23 27.23
CA PHE A 258 -6.32 -9.63 28.09
C PHE A 258 -5.84 -10.41 29.31
N HIS A 259 -5.03 -9.80 30.16
CA HIS A 259 -4.68 -10.36 31.47
C HIS A 259 -4.57 -9.23 32.49
#